data_AF-A0A4S1WM96-F1
#
_entry.id   AF-A0A4S1WM96-F1
#
_cell.length_a   1.000
_cell.length_b   1.000
_cell.length_c   1.000
_cell.angle_alpha   90.00
_cell.angle_beta   90.00
_cell.angle_gamma   90.00
#
_symmetry.space_group_name_H-M   'P 1'
#
loop_
_entity.id
_entity.type
_entity.pdbx_description
1 polymer ?
#
loop_
_entity_poly.entity_id
_entity_poly.type
_entity_poly.pdbx_seq_one_letter_code
_entity_poly.pdbx_strand_id
1 'polypeptide(L)'
;MNIHQMIAPADSEQPASVIASGGSGSEADALEAALSDMTAAFSSDFVNGRVGEHHNTFQHRSRVLRQMTESLAAMRAQDAVTVS
;
A
#
# COMPACT_ATOMS: atom_id res chain seq x y z
N MET A 1 -28.21 -39.83 -3.40
CA MET A 1 -26.96 -40.02 -4.17
C MET A 1 -26.51 -38.68 -4.69
N ASN A 2 -25.29 -38.27 -4.33
CA ASN A 2 -24.54 -37.16 -4.93
C ASN A 2 -24.33 -37.39 -6.44
N ILE A 3 -24.23 -36.33 -7.27
CA ILE A 3 -22.93 -35.72 -7.67
C ILE A 3 -23.10 -34.41 -8.49
N HIS A 4 -22.41 -33.36 -7.99
CA HIS A 4 -21.64 -32.26 -8.62
C HIS A 4 -22.15 -31.56 -9.89
N GLN A 5 -22.54 -30.27 -9.80
CA GLN A 5 -21.70 -29.04 -9.86
C GLN A 5 -20.90 -28.83 -11.15
N MET A 6 -21.18 -27.73 -11.86
CA MET A 6 -20.22 -26.64 -12.15
C MET A 6 -21.00 -25.45 -12.75
N ILE A 7 -21.36 -24.46 -11.92
CA ILE A 7 -21.70 -23.11 -12.38
C ILE A 7 -20.62 -22.23 -11.78
N ALA A 8 -19.74 -21.71 -12.64
CA ALA A 8 -18.76 -20.71 -12.28
C ALA A 8 -19.46 -19.49 -11.67
N PRO A 9 -19.03 -18.97 -10.52
CA PRO A 9 -19.53 -17.68 -10.06
C PRO A 9 -18.95 -16.58 -10.95
N ALA A 10 -19.88 -15.78 -11.47
CA ALA A 10 -19.66 -14.44 -11.96
C ALA A 10 -18.89 -13.61 -10.93
N ASP A 11 -17.91 -12.84 -11.39
CA ASP A 11 -17.91 -11.37 -11.28
C ASP A 11 -16.66 -10.89 -12.05
N SER A 12 -16.84 -10.27 -13.21
CA SER A 12 -16.93 -8.82 -13.32
C SER A 12 -15.68 -8.15 -12.75
N GLU A 13 -14.79 -7.77 -13.67
CA GLU A 13 -14.06 -6.50 -13.61
C GLU A 13 -13.38 -6.19 -12.27
N GLN A 14 -12.10 -6.52 -12.17
CA GLN A 14 -11.23 -5.90 -11.17
C GLN A 14 -10.50 -4.72 -11.82
N PRO A 15 -11.10 -3.51 -11.93
CA PRO A 15 -10.28 -2.33 -11.98
C PRO A 15 -9.69 -2.19 -10.58
N ALA A 16 -8.39 -2.43 -10.44
CA ALA A 16 -7.61 -1.82 -9.37
C ALA A 16 -7.56 -0.30 -9.62
N SER A 17 -8.71 0.35 -9.62
CA SER A 17 -8.87 1.78 -9.43
C SER A 17 -9.08 1.97 -7.93
N VAL A 18 -7.99 1.86 -7.18
CA VAL A 18 -7.90 2.68 -5.97
C VAL A 18 -7.63 4.10 -6.47
N ILE A 19 -8.72 4.76 -6.85
CA ILE A 19 -8.76 6.20 -6.98
C ILE A 19 -8.43 6.77 -5.59
N ALA A 20 -7.18 7.14 -5.38
CA ALA A 20 -6.84 8.10 -4.34
C ALA A 20 -7.39 9.45 -4.78
N SER A 21 -8.71 9.63 -4.65
CA SER A 21 -9.35 10.92 -4.81
C SER A 21 -9.19 11.71 -3.52
N GLY A 22 -8.47 12.83 -3.63
CA GLY A 22 -8.86 14.05 -2.93
C GLY A 22 -8.25 14.26 -1.55
N GLY A 23 -7.00 14.71 -1.55
CA GLY A 23 -6.53 15.64 -0.54
C GLY A 23 -5.79 16.74 -1.26
N SER A 24 -6.30 17.98 -1.22
CA SER A 24 -5.51 19.18 -1.54
C SER A 24 -4.48 19.43 -0.43
N GLY A 25 -3.79 18.38 0.00
CA GLY A 25 -2.71 18.36 0.97
C GLY A 25 -1.38 18.41 0.23
N SER A 26 -0.35 18.84 0.94
CA SER A 26 1.03 18.87 0.43
C SER A 26 1.41 17.49 -0.15
N GLU A 27 2.35 17.43 -1.09
CA GLU A 27 2.90 16.14 -1.56
C GLU A 27 3.35 15.24 -0.40
N ALA A 28 3.78 15.86 0.72
CA ALA A 28 4.09 15.18 1.97
C ALA A 28 2.87 14.46 2.60
N ASP A 29 1.67 15.06 2.56
CA ASP A 29 0.44 14.46 3.10
C ASP A 29 -0.02 13.26 2.25
N ALA A 30 0.12 13.37 0.92
CA ALA A 30 -0.18 12.27 0.01
C ALA A 30 0.80 11.09 0.21
N LEU A 31 2.09 11.38 0.42
CA LEU A 31 3.09 10.37 0.72
C LEU A 31 2.85 9.71 2.10
N GLU A 32 2.37 10.47 3.08
CA GLU A 32 2.01 9.96 4.41
C GLU A 32 0.87 8.96 4.34
N ALA A 33 -0.19 9.30 3.60
CA ALA A 33 -1.32 8.41 3.38
C ALA A 33 -0.88 7.11 2.68
N ALA A 34 -0.07 7.22 1.62
CA ALA A 34 0.45 6.06 0.90
C ALA A 34 1.33 5.17 1.79
N LEU A 35 2.15 5.76 2.67
CA LEU A 35 2.95 5.04 3.66
C LEU A 35 2.09 4.26 4.64
N SER A 36 1.02 4.88 5.14
CA SER A 36 0.07 4.24 6.04
C SER A 36 -0.59 3.03 5.37
N ASP A 37 -1.09 3.20 4.16
CA ASP A 37 -1.76 2.13 3.40
C ASP A 37 -0.80 0.96 3.10
N MET A 38 0.43 1.26 2.66
CA MET A 38 1.43 0.23 2.39
C MET A 38 1.85 -0.53 3.66
N THR A 39 1.92 0.16 4.80
CA THR A 39 2.24 -0.45 6.10
C THR A 39 1.11 -1.35 6.57
N ALA A 40 -0.14 -0.93 6.41
CA ALA A 40 -1.31 -1.74 6.73
C ALA A 40 -1.37 -3.01 5.85
N ALA A 41 -1.15 -2.87 4.55
CA ALA A 41 -1.06 -4.00 3.63
C ALA A 41 0.08 -4.96 4.00
N PHE A 42 1.24 -4.45 4.42
CA PHE A 42 2.37 -5.28 4.82
C PHE A 42 2.10 -6.04 6.11
N SER A 43 1.48 -5.39 7.08
CA SER A 43 1.07 -6.02 8.33
C SER A 43 0.05 -7.12 8.09
N SER A 44 -0.93 -6.86 7.22
CA SER A 44 -1.92 -7.87 6.80
C SER A 44 -1.25 -9.08 6.15
N ASP A 45 -0.36 -8.87 5.18
CA ASP A 45 0.35 -9.98 4.52
C ASP A 45 1.22 -10.77 5.50
N PHE A 46 1.85 -10.08 6.47
CA PHE A 46 2.67 -10.73 7.49
C PHE A 46 1.83 -11.64 8.40
N VAL A 47 0.69 -11.14 8.90
CA VAL A 47 -0.23 -11.90 9.75
C VAL A 47 -0.85 -13.07 8.98
N ASN A 48 -1.13 -12.89 7.70
CA ASN A 48 -1.67 -13.94 6.83
C ASN A 48 -0.61 -14.91 6.29
N GLY A 49 0.67 -14.75 6.65
CA GLY A 49 1.76 -15.63 6.19
C GLY A 49 2.08 -15.50 4.70
N ARG A 50 1.62 -14.43 4.03
CA ARG A 50 1.81 -14.18 2.58
C ARG A 50 3.14 -13.51 2.26
N VAL A 51 3.88 -13.08 3.28
CA VAL A 51 5.23 -12.54 3.10
C VAL A 51 6.17 -13.66 2.66
N GLY A 52 6.80 -13.48 1.49
CA GLY A 52 7.67 -14.44 0.83
C GLY A 52 7.05 -15.06 -0.43
N GLU A 53 5.74 -14.92 -0.64
CA GLU A 53 5.06 -15.43 -1.84
C GLU A 53 5.19 -14.44 -3.01
N HIS A 54 5.27 -14.93 -4.26
CA HIS A 54 5.18 -14.09 -5.47
C HIS A 54 6.02 -12.80 -5.45
N HIS A 55 7.30 -12.88 -5.04
CA HIS A 55 8.22 -11.74 -4.91
C HIS A 55 7.90 -10.74 -3.78
N ASN A 56 6.93 -11.03 -2.90
CA ASN A 56 6.58 -10.28 -1.70
C ASN A 56 7.60 -10.50 -0.57
N THR A 57 8.88 -10.24 -0.82
CA THR A 57 9.92 -10.51 0.19
C THR A 57 9.86 -9.48 1.31
N PHE A 58 10.02 -9.96 2.54
CA PHE A 58 10.10 -9.12 3.74
C PHE A 58 11.18 -8.03 3.59
N GLN A 59 12.35 -8.40 3.07
CA GLN A 59 13.48 -7.48 2.89
C GLN A 59 13.17 -6.37 1.88
N HIS A 60 12.52 -6.71 0.76
CA HIS A 60 12.15 -5.71 -0.24
C HIS A 60 11.14 -4.71 0.35
N ARG A 61 10.07 -5.18 0.99
CA ARG A 61 9.02 -4.30 1.51
C ARG A 61 9.46 -3.45 2.69
N SER A 62 10.20 -4.03 3.63
CA SER A 62 10.78 -3.26 4.74
C SER A 62 11.74 -2.19 4.24
N ARG A 63 12.52 -2.47 3.18
CA ARG A 63 13.39 -1.47 2.54
C ARG A 63 12.58 -0.35 1.88
N VAL A 64 11.54 -0.68 1.11
CA VAL A 64 10.69 0.32 0.44
C VAL A 64 9.99 1.23 1.47
N LEU A 65 9.39 0.65 2.52
CA LEU A 65 8.75 1.42 3.59
C LEU A 65 9.73 2.36 4.28
N ARG A 66 10.96 1.90 4.55
CA ARG A 66 12.00 2.74 5.11
C ARG A 66 12.37 3.90 4.18
N GLN A 67 12.59 3.64 2.90
CA GLN A 67 12.92 4.67 1.91
C GLN A 67 11.81 5.73 1.81
N MET A 68 10.55 5.30 1.75
CA MET A 68 9.41 6.22 1.72
C MET A 68 9.32 7.07 2.99
N THR A 69 9.61 6.48 4.16
CA THR A 69 9.63 7.21 5.44
C THR A 69 10.74 8.26 5.46
N GLU A 70 11.93 7.93 4.96
CA GLU A 70 13.05 8.86 4.82
C GLU A 70 12.73 10.01 3.85
N SER A 71 12.06 9.71 2.72
CA SER A 71 11.59 10.73 1.77
C SER A 71 10.55 11.66 2.40
N LEU A 72 9.60 11.15 3.17
CA LEU A 72 8.62 11.97 3.88
C LEU A 72 9.28 12.89 4.89
N ALA A 73 10.23 12.37 5.68
CA ALA A 73 10.98 13.18 6.64
C ALA A 73 11.75 14.32 5.95
N ALA A 74 12.34 14.04 4.78
CA ALA A 74 13.02 15.06 3.98
C ALA A 74 12.05 16.13 3.44
N MET A 75 10.88 15.73 2.93
CA MET A 75 9.85 16.66 2.44
C MET A 75 9.33 17.57 3.57
N ARG A 76 9.02 17.01 4.74
CA ARG A 76 8.58 17.79 5.91
C ARG A 76 9.65 18.76 6.41
N ALA A 77 10.93 18.37 6.36
CA ALA A 77 12.03 19.26 6.72
C ALA A 77 12.19 20.42 5.73
N GLN A 78 11.97 20.18 4.43
CA GLN A 78 12.02 21.22 3.39
C GLN A 78 10.84 22.20 3.50
N ASP A 79 9.63 21.69 3.80
CA ASP A 79 8.46 22.54 4.07
C ASP A 79 8.71 23.47 5.27
N ALA A 80 9.32 22.95 6.35
CA ALA A 80 9.64 23.75 7.53
C ALA A 80 10.67 24.87 7.25
N VAL A 81 11.65 24.63 6.37
CA VAL A 81 12.64 25.63 5.95
C VAL A 81 12.03 26.69 5.04
N THR A 82 11.07 26.32 4.20
CA THR A 82 10.43 27.23 3.23
C THR A 82 9.44 28.20 3.90
N VAL A 83 8.89 27.83 5.05
CA VAL A 83 7.91 28.63 5.81
C VAL A 83 8.57 29.53 6.87
N SER A 84 9.90 29.44 7.06
CA SER A 84 10.68 30.26 8.00
C SER A 84 11.29 31.50 7.34
#